data_AF-A0A1D3JRE0-F1
#
_entry.id   AF-A0A1D3JRE0-F1
#
_cell.length_a   1.000
_cell.length_b   1.000
_cell.length_c   1.000
_cell.angle_alpha   90.00
_cell.angle_beta   90.00
_cell.angle_gamma   90.00
#
_symmetry.space_group_name_H-M   'P 1'
#
loop_
_entity.id
_entity.type
_entity.pdbx_description
1 polymer ?
#
loop_
_entity_poly.entity_id
_entity_poly.type
_entity_poly.pdbx_seq_one_letter_code
_entity_poly.pdbx_strand_id
1 'polypeptide(L)'
;MDIREDLRDVSGQIARLLALSNVFAENNKYWAHLKNDEDFNRVYRIPEKDRYKVESIYADGRDMAIYMMDALAEINFNYARYPTLTSIIEGFQNTWVYGNYNKETPDIAKEICSTYDIDLWSVRQMFKLFKDQEKLLAAVRATLAMLQNSNLYKEENGMPTQEKHPHQINLTGINSSSININSDGASAAVNQTYNEPAVFSEIITAIKLQGLDPIIEGELIDNTHMLAAGHKSGTFKDAYIDFMQNVSAHITVFGAFLPALSALL
;
A
#
# COMPACT_ATOMS: atom_id res chain seq x y z
N MET A 1 -6.24 16.62 12.01
CA MET A 1 -5.32 16.49 13.15
C MET A 1 -3.96 16.23 12.54
N ASP A 2 -3.02 17.14 12.74
CA ASP A 2 -1.69 17.02 12.17
C ASP A 2 -0.91 15.95 12.92
N ILE A 3 -0.41 14.98 12.18
CA ILE A 3 0.40 13.89 12.72
C ILE A 3 1.85 14.37 12.80
N ARG A 4 2.53 14.06 13.90
CA ARG A 4 3.94 14.41 14.08
C ARG A 4 4.81 13.91 12.92
N GLU A 5 5.73 14.75 12.46
CA GLU A 5 6.45 14.57 11.19
C GLU A 5 7.29 13.28 11.16
N ASP A 6 7.84 12.86 12.29
CA ASP A 6 8.62 11.63 12.42
C ASP A 6 7.78 10.35 12.23
N LEU A 7 6.44 10.44 12.31
CA LEU A 7 5.52 9.35 12.04
C LEU A 7 4.83 9.46 10.66
N ARG A 8 5.30 10.36 9.79
CA ARG A 8 4.67 10.65 8.48
C ARG A 8 4.50 9.41 7.60
N ASP A 9 5.51 8.54 7.56
CA ASP A 9 5.50 7.30 6.77
C ASP A 9 4.43 6.29 7.22
N VAL A 10 3.89 6.44 8.43
CA VAL A 10 2.83 5.60 9.01
C VAL A 10 1.59 6.41 9.42
N SER A 11 1.43 7.60 8.86
CA SER A 11 0.36 8.55 9.22
C SER A 11 -1.04 7.95 9.13
N GLY A 12 -1.32 7.07 8.16
CA GLY A 12 -2.61 6.38 8.05
C GLY A 12 -2.96 5.52 9.27
N GLN A 13 -1.98 4.79 9.80
CA GLN A 13 -2.15 3.96 10.99
C GLN A 13 -2.26 4.81 12.26
N ILE A 14 -1.48 5.88 12.38
CA ILE A 14 -1.57 6.82 13.51
C ILE A 14 -2.94 7.52 13.52
N ALA A 15 -3.42 7.99 12.36
CA ALA A 15 -4.77 8.57 12.23
C ALA A 15 -5.86 7.60 12.71
N ARG A 16 -5.73 6.31 12.39
CA ARG A 16 -6.65 5.27 12.85
C ARG A 16 -6.61 5.10 14.37
N LEU A 17 -5.44 5.09 15.01
CA LEU A 17 -5.31 5.01 16.47
C LEU A 17 -5.94 6.23 17.16
N LEU A 18 -5.73 7.43 16.61
CA LEU A 18 -6.33 8.67 17.10
C LEU A 18 -7.85 8.68 16.94
N ALA A 19 -8.37 8.14 15.84
CA ALA A 19 -9.81 7.96 15.68
C ALA A 19 -10.39 7.01 16.74
N LEU A 20 -9.68 5.92 17.06
CA LEU A 20 -10.08 4.99 18.12
C LEU A 20 -10.04 5.64 19.52
N SER A 21 -9.09 6.55 19.79
CA SER A 21 -9.08 7.36 21.02
C SER A 21 -10.41 8.10 21.22
N ASN A 22 -10.92 8.76 20.17
CA ASN A 22 -12.19 9.47 20.23
C ASN A 22 -13.39 8.53 20.51
N VAL A 23 -13.37 7.31 19.97
CA VAL A 23 -14.41 6.32 20.27
C VAL A 23 -14.36 5.92 21.74
N PHE A 24 -13.18 5.73 22.32
CA PHE A 24 -13.04 5.48 23.76
C PHE A 24 -13.47 6.67 24.62
N ALA A 25 -13.28 7.90 24.15
CA ALA A 25 -13.79 9.10 24.82
C ALA A 25 -15.33 9.10 24.92
N GLU A 26 -16.02 8.73 23.84
CA GLU A 26 -17.48 8.58 23.84
C GLU A 26 -17.93 7.42 24.75
N ASN A 27 -17.20 6.31 24.74
CA ASN A 27 -17.48 5.19 25.66
C ASN A 27 -17.34 5.62 27.13
N ASN A 28 -16.33 6.41 27.49
CA ASN A 28 -16.17 6.94 28.86
C ASN A 28 -17.38 7.78 29.29
N LYS A 29 -17.89 8.64 28.41
CA LYS A 29 -19.12 9.41 28.68
C LYS A 29 -20.31 8.46 28.88
N TYR A 30 -20.43 7.44 28.03
CA TYR A 30 -21.54 6.50 28.11
C TYR A 30 -21.47 5.62 29.38
N TRP A 31 -20.28 5.20 29.82
CA TRP A 31 -20.10 4.54 31.11
C TRP A 31 -20.60 5.40 32.29
N ALA A 32 -20.26 6.69 32.29
CA ALA A 32 -20.71 7.61 33.33
C ALA A 32 -22.23 7.77 33.33
N HIS A 33 -22.83 7.86 32.13
CA HIS A 33 -24.28 7.91 31.97
C HIS A 33 -24.96 6.65 32.54
N LEU A 34 -24.51 5.45 32.13
CA LEU A 34 -25.05 4.18 32.61
C LEU A 34 -24.96 4.03 34.14
N LYS A 35 -23.94 4.61 34.79
CA LYS A 35 -23.75 4.54 36.24
C LYS A 35 -24.65 5.51 37.00
N ASN A 36 -24.85 6.72 36.47
CA ASN A 36 -25.42 7.83 37.24
C ASN A 36 -26.87 8.16 36.86
N ASP A 37 -27.24 7.96 35.60
CA ASP A 37 -28.50 8.48 35.05
C ASP A 37 -29.54 7.38 34.85
N GLU A 38 -29.14 6.13 35.00
CA GLU A 38 -29.95 4.93 34.75
C GLU A 38 -30.27 4.17 36.04
N ASP A 39 -30.63 2.90 35.94
CA ASP A 39 -31.03 2.07 37.07
C ASP A 39 -29.88 1.44 37.86
N PHE A 40 -28.62 1.80 37.60
CA PHE A 40 -27.46 1.19 38.25
C PHE A 40 -27.43 1.44 39.76
N ASN A 41 -28.04 2.53 40.25
CA ASN A 41 -28.16 2.78 41.68
C ASN A 41 -28.84 1.62 42.42
N ARG A 42 -29.70 0.83 41.76
CA ARG A 42 -30.41 -0.32 42.34
C ARG A 42 -29.51 -1.52 42.63
N VAL A 43 -28.22 -1.47 42.30
CA VAL A 43 -27.23 -2.49 42.68
C VAL A 43 -27.16 -2.68 44.21
N TYR A 44 -27.63 -1.70 45.01
CA TYR A 44 -27.75 -1.85 46.47
C TYR A 44 -28.62 -3.04 46.91
N ARG A 45 -29.50 -3.53 46.04
CA ARG A 45 -30.36 -4.71 46.30
C ARG A 45 -29.56 -6.02 46.36
N ILE A 46 -28.35 -6.03 45.81
CA ILE A 46 -27.42 -7.16 45.87
C ILE A 46 -26.70 -7.12 47.23
N PRO A 47 -26.56 -8.26 47.94
CA PRO A 47 -25.77 -8.35 49.16
C PRO A 47 -24.33 -7.86 48.96
N GLU A 48 -23.82 -7.15 49.97
CA GLU A 48 -22.51 -6.49 49.92
C GLU A 48 -21.36 -7.41 49.48
N LYS A 49 -21.38 -8.67 49.93
CA LYS A 49 -20.39 -9.71 49.58
C LYS A 49 -20.26 -10.01 48.09
N ASP A 50 -21.29 -9.70 47.29
CA ASP A 50 -21.31 -9.95 45.84
C ASP A 50 -21.51 -8.65 45.03
N ARG A 51 -22.01 -7.59 45.68
CA ARG A 51 -22.27 -6.29 45.04
C ARG A 51 -21.04 -5.73 44.33
N TYR A 52 -19.88 -5.78 44.99
CA TYR A 52 -18.64 -5.22 44.44
C TYR A 52 -18.26 -5.86 43.09
N LYS A 53 -18.60 -7.14 42.87
CA LYS A 53 -18.34 -7.85 41.60
C LYS A 53 -19.22 -7.34 40.47
N VAL A 54 -20.45 -6.91 40.78
CA VAL A 54 -21.32 -6.22 39.81
C VAL A 54 -20.82 -4.80 39.56
N GLU A 55 -20.33 -4.11 40.59
CA GLU A 55 -19.74 -2.78 40.45
C GLU A 55 -18.45 -2.78 39.63
N SER A 56 -17.68 -3.87 39.64
CA SER A 56 -16.49 -4.04 38.81
C SER A 56 -16.74 -3.89 37.32
N ILE A 57 -17.94 -4.20 36.80
CA ILE A 57 -18.23 -4.01 35.37
C ILE A 57 -18.11 -2.54 34.95
N TYR A 58 -18.55 -1.62 35.82
CA TYR A 58 -18.42 -0.20 35.60
C TYR A 58 -16.99 0.27 35.85
N ALA A 59 -16.38 -0.17 36.96
CA ALA A 59 -15.04 0.26 37.33
C ALA A 59 -14.02 -0.14 36.25
N ASP A 60 -13.94 -1.43 35.93
CA ASP A 60 -13.03 -1.97 34.91
C ASP A 60 -13.41 -1.41 33.53
N GLY A 61 -14.70 -1.42 33.19
CA GLY A 61 -15.16 -0.96 31.88
C GLY A 61 -14.81 0.49 31.58
N ARG A 62 -15.01 1.39 32.56
CA ARG A 62 -14.70 2.82 32.43
C ARG A 62 -13.21 3.10 32.49
N ASP A 63 -12.47 2.40 33.35
CA ASP A 63 -11.02 2.55 33.43
C ASP A 63 -10.35 2.15 32.09
N MET A 64 -10.90 1.14 31.38
CA MET A 64 -10.50 0.82 30.00
C MET A 64 -10.62 2.03 29.09
N ALA A 65 -11.78 2.68 29.16
CA ALA A 65 -12.14 3.77 28.25
C ALA A 65 -11.22 4.97 28.48
N ILE A 66 -10.99 5.32 29.74
CA ILE A 66 -10.11 6.43 30.12
C ILE A 66 -8.68 6.12 29.68
N TYR A 67 -8.15 4.96 30.08
CA TYR A 67 -6.79 4.57 29.73
C TYR A 67 -6.55 4.58 28.22
N MET A 68 -7.44 3.96 27.45
CA MET A 68 -7.29 3.85 26.00
C MET A 68 -7.51 5.18 25.28
N MET A 69 -8.42 6.03 25.75
CA MET A 69 -8.59 7.39 25.24
C MET A 69 -7.27 8.16 25.35
N ASP A 70 -6.71 8.23 26.57
CA ASP A 70 -5.50 9.02 26.84
C ASP A 70 -4.28 8.42 26.15
N ALA A 71 -4.02 7.12 26.33
CA ALA A 71 -2.82 6.47 25.80
C ALA A 71 -2.75 6.55 24.26
N LEU A 72 -3.89 6.44 23.56
CA LEU A 72 -3.93 6.57 22.10
C LEU A 72 -3.79 8.01 21.63
N ALA A 73 -4.37 8.98 22.33
CA ALA A 73 -4.22 10.40 21.98
C ALA A 73 -2.77 10.87 22.16
N GLU A 74 -2.15 10.46 23.27
CA GLU A 74 -0.78 10.83 23.66
C GLU A 74 0.28 10.41 22.65
N ILE A 75 0.04 9.38 21.82
CA ILE A 75 0.95 8.95 20.75
C ILE A 75 1.40 10.14 19.89
N ASN A 76 0.51 11.10 19.64
CA ASN A 76 0.78 12.19 18.71
C ASN A 76 1.47 13.41 19.34
N PHE A 77 1.51 13.54 20.66
CA PHE A 77 2.03 14.75 21.33
C PHE A 77 2.92 14.50 22.54
N ASN A 78 2.86 13.33 23.18
CA ASN A 78 3.66 13.02 24.37
C ASN A 78 4.99 12.37 23.99
N TYR A 79 5.95 13.18 23.54
CA TYR A 79 7.30 12.73 23.16
C TYR A 79 8.09 12.11 24.32
N ALA A 80 7.76 12.45 25.57
CA ALA A 80 8.44 11.86 26.74
C ALA A 80 8.05 10.39 26.93
N ARG A 81 6.78 10.05 26.69
CA ARG A 81 6.28 8.68 26.78
C ARG A 81 6.51 7.90 25.48
N TYR A 82 6.36 8.56 24.36
CA TYR A 82 6.37 7.97 23.02
C TYR A 82 7.40 8.67 22.11
N PRO A 83 8.72 8.58 22.40
CA PRO A 83 9.73 9.25 21.58
C PRO A 83 9.83 8.72 20.15
N THR A 84 9.51 7.44 19.89
CA THR A 84 9.73 6.74 18.61
C THR A 84 8.54 5.81 18.30
N LEU A 85 8.47 5.27 17.08
CA LEU A 85 7.46 4.25 16.76
C LEU A 85 7.63 3.00 17.61
N THR A 86 8.86 2.63 17.91
CA THR A 86 9.21 1.49 18.76
C THR A 86 8.63 1.63 20.17
N SER A 87 8.83 2.79 20.82
CA SER A 87 8.31 3.02 22.17
C SER A 87 6.79 3.11 22.21
N ILE A 88 6.14 3.53 21.12
CA ILE A 88 4.68 3.43 20.97
C ILE A 88 4.25 1.98 21.08
N ILE A 89 4.83 1.08 20.28
CA ILE A 89 4.45 -0.34 20.23
C ILE A 89 4.73 -1.02 21.57
N GLU A 90 5.92 -0.82 22.13
CA GLU A 90 6.31 -1.38 23.44
C GLU A 90 5.42 -0.88 24.57
N GLY A 91 5.03 0.40 24.54
CA GLY A 91 4.17 1.02 25.53
C GLY A 91 2.79 0.37 25.67
N PHE A 92 2.35 -0.45 24.70
CA PHE A 92 1.08 -1.18 24.77
C PHE A 92 1.21 -2.65 25.19
N GLN A 93 2.39 -3.26 25.21
CA GLN A 93 2.55 -4.72 25.33
C GLN A 93 1.94 -5.33 26.62
N ASN A 94 1.99 -4.61 27.74
CA ASN A 94 1.48 -5.08 29.04
C ASN A 94 0.16 -4.41 29.46
N THR A 95 -0.59 -3.92 28.46
CA THR A 95 -1.79 -3.13 28.68
C THR A 95 -3.03 -3.94 28.33
N TRP A 96 -4.17 -3.27 28.40
CA TRP A 96 -5.48 -3.86 28.13
C TRP A 96 -5.56 -4.32 26.67
N VAL A 97 -4.81 -3.68 25.76
CA VAL A 97 -4.69 -4.09 24.35
C VAL A 97 -4.31 -5.56 24.21
N TYR A 98 -3.49 -6.12 25.11
CA TYR A 98 -3.07 -7.52 25.09
C TYR A 98 -3.72 -8.38 26.18
N GLY A 99 -4.82 -7.92 26.78
CA GLY A 99 -5.64 -8.73 27.67
C GLY A 99 -5.29 -8.63 29.15
N ASN A 100 -4.58 -7.58 29.58
CA ASN A 100 -4.33 -7.31 31.00
C ASN A 100 -5.58 -6.74 31.71
N TYR A 101 -6.66 -7.52 31.71
CA TYR A 101 -7.93 -7.25 32.41
C TYR A 101 -8.70 -8.56 32.60
N ASN A 102 -9.65 -8.59 33.54
CA ASN A 102 -10.51 -9.74 33.73
C ASN A 102 -11.63 -9.78 32.67
N LYS A 103 -11.54 -10.71 31.71
CA LYS A 103 -12.53 -10.87 30.63
C LYS A 103 -13.88 -11.40 31.12
N GLU A 104 -13.91 -12.02 32.30
CA GLU A 104 -15.10 -12.61 32.90
C GLU A 104 -15.94 -11.57 33.66
N THR A 105 -15.40 -10.36 33.94
CA THR A 105 -16.10 -9.31 34.70
C THR A 105 -17.55 -9.08 34.22
N PRO A 106 -17.84 -8.95 32.90
CA PRO A 106 -19.22 -8.75 32.44
C PRO A 106 -20.13 -9.96 32.70
N ASP A 107 -19.59 -11.17 32.52
CA ASP A 107 -20.32 -12.43 32.67
C ASP A 107 -20.65 -12.67 34.15
N ILE A 108 -19.69 -12.42 35.05
CA ILE A 108 -19.86 -12.46 36.52
C ILE A 108 -20.95 -11.46 36.96
N ALA A 109 -20.89 -10.22 36.48
CA ALA A 109 -21.88 -9.21 36.85
C ALA A 109 -23.31 -9.62 36.46
N LYS A 110 -23.47 -10.20 35.27
CA LYS A 110 -24.74 -10.71 34.76
C LYS A 110 -25.25 -11.93 35.54
N GLU A 111 -24.36 -12.85 35.89
CA GLU A 111 -24.68 -14.05 36.67
C GLU A 111 -25.17 -13.69 38.08
N ILE A 112 -24.49 -12.75 38.74
CA ILE A 112 -24.89 -12.29 40.08
C ILE A 112 -26.25 -11.57 40.04
N CYS A 113 -26.48 -10.71 39.05
CA CYS A 113 -27.79 -10.09 38.86
C CYS A 113 -28.90 -11.14 38.70
N SER A 114 -28.64 -12.20 37.92
CA SER A 114 -29.58 -13.32 37.73
C SER A 114 -29.81 -14.13 39.02
N THR A 115 -28.75 -14.36 39.81
CA THR A 115 -28.80 -15.11 41.09
C THR A 115 -29.73 -14.44 42.11
N TYR A 116 -29.77 -13.12 42.12
CA TYR A 116 -30.58 -12.33 43.04
C TYR A 116 -31.92 -11.85 42.44
N ASP A 117 -32.31 -12.36 41.26
CA ASP A 117 -33.51 -11.96 40.52
C ASP A 117 -33.62 -10.44 40.31
N ILE A 118 -32.48 -9.81 39.99
CA ILE A 118 -32.34 -8.38 39.76
C ILE A 118 -32.05 -8.15 38.29
N ASP A 119 -32.97 -7.46 37.61
CA ASP A 119 -32.80 -7.05 36.23
C ASP A 119 -32.47 -5.56 36.14
N LEU A 120 -31.21 -5.24 35.81
CA LEU A 120 -30.74 -3.87 35.63
C LEU A 120 -30.43 -3.61 34.16
N TRP A 121 -31.14 -2.65 33.56
CA TRP A 121 -30.91 -2.23 32.19
C TRP A 121 -29.49 -1.72 32.00
N SER A 122 -29.01 -0.89 32.92
CA SER A 122 -27.64 -0.38 32.96
C SER A 122 -26.61 -1.51 32.88
N VAL A 123 -26.72 -2.57 33.70
CA VAL A 123 -25.79 -3.71 33.66
C VAL A 123 -25.81 -4.43 32.31
N ARG A 124 -27.00 -4.59 31.68
CA ARG A 124 -27.08 -5.18 30.33
C ARG A 124 -26.40 -4.31 29.26
N GLN A 125 -26.50 -2.99 29.36
CA GLN A 125 -25.79 -2.09 28.45
C GLN A 125 -24.30 -2.06 28.71
N MET A 126 -23.90 -2.05 29.98
CA MET A 126 -22.50 -2.14 30.41
C MET A 126 -21.85 -3.42 29.88
N PHE A 127 -22.57 -4.55 29.91
CA PHE A 127 -22.10 -5.81 29.31
C PHE A 127 -21.78 -5.63 27.82
N LYS A 128 -22.72 -5.07 27.05
CA LYS A 128 -22.55 -4.85 25.60
C LYS A 128 -21.38 -3.91 25.34
N LEU A 129 -21.34 -2.79 26.04
CA LEU A 129 -20.30 -1.78 25.92
C LEU A 129 -18.91 -2.37 26.22
N PHE A 130 -18.79 -3.20 27.27
CA PHE A 130 -17.54 -3.87 27.59
C PHE A 130 -17.07 -4.77 26.44
N LYS A 131 -17.95 -5.64 25.92
CA LYS A 131 -17.62 -6.52 24.78
C LYS A 131 -17.33 -5.73 23.49
N ASP A 132 -17.96 -4.58 23.29
CA ASP A 132 -17.64 -3.69 22.17
C ASP A 132 -16.28 -3.03 22.33
N GLN A 133 -15.88 -2.64 23.55
CA GLN A 133 -14.51 -2.19 23.83
C GLN A 133 -13.47 -3.29 23.58
N GLU A 134 -13.76 -4.56 23.87
CA GLU A 134 -12.85 -5.67 23.50
C GLU A 134 -12.61 -5.75 21.99
N LYS A 135 -13.61 -5.46 21.16
CA LYS A 135 -13.45 -5.37 19.70
C LYS A 135 -12.58 -4.17 19.30
N LEU A 136 -12.73 -3.04 19.98
CA LEU A 136 -11.87 -1.87 19.76
C LEU A 136 -10.42 -2.17 20.14
N LEU A 137 -10.16 -2.86 21.26
CA LEU A 137 -8.83 -3.32 21.64
C LEU A 137 -8.21 -4.24 20.58
N ALA A 138 -9.01 -5.12 19.96
CA ALA A 138 -8.54 -5.95 18.85
C ALA A 138 -8.17 -5.10 17.61
N ALA A 139 -8.94 -4.06 17.31
CA ALA A 139 -8.62 -3.13 16.22
C ALA A 139 -7.34 -2.32 16.49
N VAL A 140 -7.12 -1.89 17.74
CA VAL A 140 -5.85 -1.26 18.18
C VAL A 140 -4.70 -2.24 17.97
N ARG A 141 -4.82 -3.48 18.46
CA ARG A 141 -3.79 -4.52 18.33
C ARG A 141 -3.42 -4.80 16.87
N ALA A 142 -4.41 -4.91 15.99
CA ALA A 142 -4.19 -5.09 14.57
C ALA A 142 -3.44 -3.90 13.95
N THR A 143 -3.78 -2.68 14.37
CA THR A 143 -3.12 -1.45 13.89
C THR A 143 -1.67 -1.36 14.38
N LEU A 144 -1.40 -1.71 15.65
CA LEU A 144 -0.05 -1.82 16.20
C LEU A 144 0.78 -2.89 15.47
N ALA A 145 0.18 -4.03 15.10
CA ALA A 145 0.86 -5.05 14.31
C ALA A 145 1.21 -4.55 12.89
N MET A 146 0.36 -3.72 12.27
CA MET A 146 0.71 -3.07 10.99
C MET A 146 1.87 -2.10 11.15
N LEU A 147 1.89 -1.32 12.23
CA LEU A 147 2.99 -0.41 12.57
C LEU A 147 4.30 -1.19 12.78
N GLN A 148 4.26 -2.32 13.48
CA GLN A 148 5.42 -3.18 13.70
C GLN A 148 6.00 -3.75 12.40
N ASN A 149 5.17 -3.90 11.36
CA ASN A 149 5.61 -4.38 10.05
C ASN A 149 6.09 -3.27 9.11
N SER A 150 5.95 -2.01 9.50
CA SER A 150 6.33 -0.85 8.67
C SER A 150 7.84 -0.73 8.50
N ASN A 151 8.28 -0.05 7.44
CA ASN A 151 9.69 0.26 7.23
C ASN A 151 10.24 1.17 8.34
N LEU A 152 9.46 2.14 8.81
CA LEU A 152 9.87 3.02 9.92
C LEU A 152 10.23 2.21 11.18
N TYR A 153 9.39 1.27 11.59
CA TYR A 153 9.70 0.41 12.74
C TYR A 153 10.95 -0.43 12.50
N LYS A 154 11.09 -1.00 11.29
CA LYS A 154 12.26 -1.81 10.94
C LYS A 154 13.54 -0.99 10.97
N GLU A 155 13.52 0.23 10.45
CA GLU A 155 14.65 1.18 10.47
C GLU A 155 15.07 1.53 11.89
N GLU A 156 14.11 1.89 12.76
CA GLU A 156 14.39 2.18 14.17
C GLU A 156 15.04 1.01 14.92
N ASN A 157 14.76 -0.23 14.48
CA ASN A 157 15.25 -1.46 15.12
C ASN A 157 16.40 -2.14 14.35
N GLY A 158 16.98 -1.50 13.34
CA GLY A 158 18.09 -2.08 12.55
C GLY A 158 17.71 -3.34 11.77
N MET A 159 16.43 -3.52 11.46
CA MET A 159 15.91 -4.64 10.69
C MET A 159 15.91 -4.32 9.18
N PRO A 160 16.02 -5.33 8.30
CA PRO A 160 15.91 -5.13 6.86
C PRO A 160 14.55 -4.54 6.48
N THR A 161 14.55 -3.43 5.75
CA THR A 161 13.35 -2.81 5.19
C THR A 161 12.93 -3.49 3.90
N GLN A 162 11.64 -3.43 3.58
CA GLN A 162 11.22 -3.75 2.22
C GLN A 162 11.60 -2.57 1.34
N GLU A 163 12.34 -2.83 0.25
CA GLU A 163 12.60 -1.79 -0.75
C GLU A 163 11.24 -1.19 -1.15
N LYS A 164 11.11 0.15 -1.02
CA LYS A 164 10.04 0.86 -1.72
C LYS A 164 10.35 0.60 -3.19
N HIS A 165 9.69 -0.38 -3.82
CA HIS A 165 9.85 -0.60 -5.24
C HIS A 165 9.62 0.76 -5.90
N PRO A 166 10.64 1.35 -6.55
CA PRO A 166 10.43 2.60 -7.25
C PRO A 166 9.29 2.33 -8.22
N HIS A 167 8.27 3.18 -8.22
CA HIS A 167 7.16 3.06 -9.15
C HIS A 167 7.76 2.95 -10.56
N GLN A 168 7.75 1.74 -11.12
CA GLN A 168 8.36 1.48 -12.41
C GLN A 168 7.37 2.00 -13.45
N ILE A 169 7.58 3.24 -13.89
CA ILE A 169 6.75 3.89 -14.90
C ILE A 169 7.18 3.31 -16.26
N ASN A 170 6.47 2.29 -16.72
CA ASN A 170 6.66 1.74 -18.07
C ASN A 170 5.92 2.61 -19.08
N LEU A 171 6.68 3.31 -19.94
CA LEU A 171 6.15 4.15 -21.01
C LEU A 171 6.39 3.46 -22.35
N THR A 172 5.34 3.26 -23.14
CA THR A 172 5.42 2.66 -24.48
C THR A 172 4.77 3.60 -25.50
N GLY A 173 5.34 3.69 -26.72
CA GLY A 173 4.73 4.43 -27.84
C GLY A 173 4.98 5.94 -27.92
N ILE A 174 6.13 6.45 -27.45
CA ILE A 174 6.42 7.90 -27.42
C ILE A 174 7.35 8.27 -28.57
N ASN A 175 6.84 9.00 -29.57
CA ASN A 175 7.59 9.36 -30.78
C ASN A 175 8.18 10.78 -30.79
N SER A 176 7.91 11.64 -29.80
CA SER A 176 8.44 13.03 -29.82
C SER A 176 8.18 13.90 -28.58
N SER A 177 7.70 13.37 -27.45
CA SER A 177 7.36 14.21 -26.28
C SER A 177 8.48 14.23 -25.24
N SER A 178 8.83 15.42 -24.75
CA SER A 178 9.67 15.60 -23.56
C SER A 178 8.90 15.22 -22.31
N ILE A 179 9.32 14.16 -21.62
CA ILE A 179 8.68 13.68 -20.39
C ILE A 179 9.48 14.21 -19.21
N ASN A 180 8.83 15.03 -18.37
CA ASN A 180 9.39 15.43 -17.10
C ASN A 180 8.84 14.52 -16.00
N ILE A 181 9.65 13.56 -15.53
CA ILE A 181 9.31 12.73 -14.38
C ILE A 181 9.90 13.41 -13.15
N ASN A 182 9.06 14.13 -12.41
CA ASN A 182 9.45 14.76 -11.16
C ASN A 182 8.99 13.89 -9.98
N SER A 183 9.75 12.85 -9.68
CA SER A 183 9.55 12.00 -8.51
C SER A 183 10.90 11.60 -7.93
N ASP A 184 11.06 11.76 -6.61
CA ASP A 184 12.25 11.30 -5.88
C ASP A 184 12.44 9.80 -6.11
N GLY A 185 13.64 9.39 -6.56
CA GLY A 185 14.01 7.99 -6.76
C GLY A 185 13.48 7.31 -8.03
N ALA A 186 12.84 8.01 -8.96
CA ALA A 186 12.39 7.42 -10.22
C ALA A 186 13.55 7.21 -11.21
N SER A 187 13.69 6.00 -11.73
CA SER A 187 14.58 5.69 -12.86
C SER A 187 13.76 5.50 -14.13
N ALA A 188 14.13 6.20 -15.21
CA ALA A 188 13.52 6.04 -16.52
C ALA A 188 14.44 5.24 -17.42
N ALA A 189 13.95 4.11 -17.94
CA ALA A 189 14.62 3.33 -18.97
C ALA A 189 13.77 3.38 -20.25
N VAL A 190 14.31 3.95 -21.32
CA VAL A 190 13.66 3.97 -22.63
C VAL A 190 14.12 2.73 -23.40
N ASN A 191 13.31 1.68 -23.39
CA ASN A 191 13.51 0.50 -24.23
C ASN A 191 12.74 0.69 -25.54
N GLN A 192 13.42 1.08 -26.62
CA GLN A 192 12.83 1.05 -27.96
C GLN A 192 13.07 -0.33 -28.58
N THR A 193 12.01 -1.11 -28.77
CA THR A 193 12.07 -2.33 -29.58
C THR A 193 12.05 -1.93 -31.05
N TYR A 194 13.17 -2.12 -31.75
CA TYR A 194 13.24 -1.94 -33.19
C TYR A 194 12.45 -3.04 -33.91
N ASN A 195 11.41 -2.65 -34.65
CA ASN A 195 10.67 -3.53 -35.54
C ASN A 195 11.16 -3.28 -36.97
N GLU A 196 11.84 -4.26 -37.56
CA GLU A 196 12.34 -4.15 -38.92
C GLU A 196 11.19 -4.12 -39.94
N PRO A 197 11.14 -3.14 -40.86
CA PRO A 197 10.16 -3.09 -41.94
C PRO A 197 10.18 -4.35 -42.83
N ALA A 198 9.01 -4.92 -43.09
CA ALA A 198 8.86 -6.14 -43.89
C ALA A 198 9.44 -6.03 -45.31
N VAL A 199 9.48 -4.80 -45.87
CA VAL A 199 9.99 -4.52 -47.23
C VAL A 199 11.39 -5.07 -47.46
N PHE A 200 12.27 -5.09 -46.45
CA PHE A 200 13.63 -5.64 -46.62
C PHE A 200 13.61 -7.15 -46.88
N SER A 201 12.76 -7.89 -46.17
CA SER A 201 12.57 -9.33 -46.39
C SER A 201 11.87 -9.65 -47.72
N GLU A 202 10.96 -8.79 -48.15
CA GLU A 202 10.27 -8.89 -49.43
C GLU A 202 11.23 -8.68 -50.61
N ILE A 203 12.14 -7.70 -50.51
CA ILE A 203 13.19 -7.46 -51.50
C ILE A 203 14.13 -8.66 -51.63
N ILE A 204 14.61 -9.23 -50.51
CA ILE A 204 15.47 -10.42 -50.52
C ILE A 204 14.75 -11.60 -51.20
N THR A 205 13.46 -11.77 -50.93
CA THR A 205 12.64 -12.81 -51.56
C THR A 205 12.52 -12.56 -53.06
N ALA A 206 12.28 -11.32 -53.48
CA ALA A 206 12.18 -10.96 -54.89
C ALA A 206 13.48 -11.23 -55.65
N ILE A 207 14.65 -10.91 -55.06
CA ILE A 207 15.98 -11.19 -55.63
C ILE A 207 16.15 -12.68 -55.91
N LYS A 208 15.86 -13.54 -54.92
CA LYS A 208 16.01 -15.01 -55.04
C LYS A 208 15.11 -15.64 -56.10
N LEU A 209 13.99 -14.99 -56.43
CA LEU A 209 13.04 -15.48 -57.45
C LEU A 209 13.44 -15.10 -58.89
N GLN A 210 14.43 -14.23 -59.08
CA GLN A 210 14.86 -13.79 -60.41
C GLN A 210 15.76 -14.80 -61.14
N GLY A 211 16.31 -15.80 -60.42
CA GLY A 211 17.24 -16.77 -61.00
C GLY A 211 18.54 -16.13 -61.50
N LEU A 212 19.09 -15.19 -60.73
CA LEU A 212 20.33 -14.49 -61.04
C LEU A 212 21.55 -15.41 -60.87
N ASP A 213 22.69 -14.97 -61.40
CA ASP A 213 23.97 -15.58 -61.07
C ASP A 213 24.22 -15.51 -59.54
N PRO A 214 24.74 -16.57 -58.90
CA PRO A 214 24.92 -16.60 -57.44
C PRO A 214 25.76 -15.47 -56.85
N ILE A 215 26.73 -14.94 -57.61
CA ILE A 215 27.57 -13.83 -57.16
C ILE A 215 26.74 -12.54 -57.12
N ILE A 216 26.01 -12.28 -58.20
CA ILE A 216 25.12 -11.10 -58.31
C ILE A 216 23.98 -11.18 -57.29
N GLU A 217 23.39 -12.37 -57.10
CA GLU A 217 22.37 -12.60 -56.08
C GLU A 217 22.88 -12.23 -54.68
N GLY A 218 24.09 -12.70 -54.34
CA GLY A 218 24.74 -12.39 -53.06
C GLY A 218 24.96 -10.90 -52.86
N GLU A 219 25.52 -10.20 -53.86
CA GLU A 219 25.76 -8.76 -53.81
C GLU A 219 24.48 -7.95 -53.58
N LEU A 220 23.37 -8.32 -54.23
CA LEU A 220 22.08 -7.62 -54.07
C LEU A 220 21.44 -7.89 -52.69
N ILE A 221 21.59 -9.10 -52.15
CA ILE A 221 21.13 -9.42 -50.81
C ILE A 221 21.94 -8.65 -49.76
N ASP A 222 23.27 -8.59 -49.91
CA ASP A 222 24.15 -7.84 -49.00
C ASP A 222 23.83 -6.35 -48.99
N ASN A 223 23.58 -5.76 -50.17
CA ASN A 223 23.11 -4.38 -50.29
C ASN A 223 21.77 -4.16 -49.56
N THR A 224 20.85 -5.12 -49.63
CA THR A 224 19.56 -5.04 -48.91
C THR A 224 19.75 -5.16 -47.39
N HIS A 225 20.69 -5.98 -46.92
CA HIS A 225 21.05 -6.06 -45.51
C HIS A 225 21.71 -4.79 -44.99
N MET A 226 22.60 -4.17 -45.77
CA MET A 226 23.20 -2.86 -45.42
C MET A 226 22.13 -1.77 -45.30
N LEU A 227 21.13 -1.79 -46.18
CA LEU A 227 19.99 -0.89 -46.12
C LEU A 227 19.15 -1.08 -44.85
N ALA A 228 18.85 -2.32 -44.47
CA ALA A 228 18.15 -2.65 -43.23
C ALA A 228 18.95 -2.27 -41.97
N ALA A 229 20.27 -2.49 -41.98
CA ALA A 229 21.16 -2.07 -40.91
C ALA A 229 21.17 -0.55 -40.75
N GLY A 230 21.24 0.19 -41.86
CA GLY A 230 21.15 1.66 -41.87
C GLY A 230 19.84 2.18 -41.28
N HIS A 231 18.72 1.50 -41.53
CA HIS A 231 17.43 1.82 -40.91
C HIS A 231 17.46 1.65 -39.38
N LYS A 232 18.07 0.56 -38.90
CA LYS A 232 18.22 0.31 -37.46
C LYS A 232 19.17 1.29 -36.76
N SER A 233 20.25 1.68 -37.42
CA SER A 233 21.28 2.57 -36.85
C SER A 233 21.00 4.06 -37.02
N GLY A 234 19.90 4.44 -37.69
CA GLY A 234 19.54 5.84 -37.94
C GLY A 234 20.32 6.49 -39.08
N THR A 235 21.01 5.72 -39.92
CA THR A 235 21.80 6.17 -41.07
C THR A 235 21.14 5.78 -42.40
N PHE A 236 19.81 5.64 -42.41
CA PHE A 236 19.06 5.09 -43.53
C PHE A 236 19.21 5.89 -44.82
N LYS A 237 19.24 7.22 -44.73
CA LYS A 237 19.36 8.09 -45.89
C LYS A 237 20.63 7.83 -46.70
N ASP A 238 21.75 7.67 -46.01
CA ASP A 238 23.04 7.41 -46.66
C ASP A 238 23.05 5.99 -47.25
N ALA A 239 22.56 5.00 -46.48
CA ALA A 239 22.42 3.63 -46.95
C ALA A 239 21.48 3.49 -48.17
N TYR A 240 20.42 4.30 -48.25
CA TYR A 240 19.50 4.34 -49.39
C TYR A 240 20.18 4.89 -50.65
N ILE A 241 21.01 5.92 -50.52
CA ILE A 241 21.77 6.47 -51.64
C ILE A 241 22.75 5.43 -52.19
N ASP A 242 23.50 4.77 -51.31
CA ASP A 242 24.46 3.73 -51.70
C ASP A 242 23.75 2.52 -52.34
N PHE A 243 22.63 2.09 -51.76
CA PHE A 243 21.79 1.03 -52.32
C PHE A 243 21.34 1.36 -53.74
N MET A 244 20.80 2.56 -53.98
CA MET A 244 20.32 2.97 -55.31
C MET A 244 21.43 3.03 -56.36
N GLN A 245 22.66 3.34 -55.95
CA GLN A 245 23.82 3.29 -56.85
C GLN A 245 24.18 1.85 -57.21
N ASN A 246 24.24 0.97 -56.21
CA ASN A 246 24.67 -0.42 -56.36
C ASN A 246 23.65 -1.29 -57.10
N VAL A 247 22.35 -1.00 -56.98
CA VAL A 247 21.30 -1.79 -57.65
C VAL A 247 20.86 -1.23 -59.01
N SER A 248 21.50 -0.16 -59.49
CA SER A 248 21.10 0.56 -60.71
C SER A 248 21.01 -0.35 -61.95
N ALA A 249 21.91 -1.33 -62.09
CA ALA A 249 21.91 -2.31 -63.18
C ALA A 249 20.78 -3.36 -63.07
N HIS A 250 20.13 -3.46 -61.91
CA HIS A 250 19.08 -4.44 -61.60
C HIS A 250 17.78 -3.77 -61.13
N ILE A 251 17.59 -2.49 -61.47
CA ILE A 251 16.51 -1.64 -60.96
C ILE A 251 15.10 -2.23 -61.19
N THR A 252 14.93 -3.06 -62.21
CA THR A 252 13.66 -3.73 -62.52
C THR A 252 13.22 -4.71 -61.42
N VAL A 253 14.17 -5.27 -60.66
CA VAL A 253 13.88 -6.13 -59.49
C VAL A 253 13.33 -5.30 -58.33
N PHE A 254 13.77 -4.05 -58.20
CA PHE A 254 13.50 -3.19 -57.05
C PHE A 254 12.37 -2.18 -57.28
N GLY A 255 11.96 -1.97 -58.53
CA GLY A 255 11.00 -0.93 -58.92
C GLY A 255 9.69 -0.97 -58.14
N ALA A 256 9.16 -2.16 -57.83
CA ALA A 256 7.94 -2.34 -57.05
C ALA A 256 8.07 -1.90 -55.57
N PHE A 257 9.30 -1.86 -55.05
CA PHE A 257 9.60 -1.56 -53.64
C PHE A 257 10.07 -0.12 -53.42
N LEU A 258 10.43 0.63 -54.48
CA LEU A 258 10.90 2.02 -54.36
C LEU A 258 9.94 2.94 -53.58
N PRO A 259 8.60 2.86 -53.74
CA PRO A 259 7.69 3.68 -52.93
C PRO A 259 7.77 3.34 -51.44
N ALA A 260 7.88 2.05 -51.10
CA ALA A 260 7.98 1.60 -49.72
C ALA A 260 9.33 1.98 -49.09
N LEU A 261 10.43 1.87 -49.83
CA LEU A 261 11.75 2.32 -49.38
C LEU A 261 11.80 3.85 -49.21
N SER A 262 11.17 4.61 -50.11
CA SER A 262 11.12 6.08 -50.01
C SER A 262 10.30 6.55 -48.80
N ALA A 263 9.30 5.77 -48.36
CA ALA A 263 8.49 6.08 -47.18
C ALA A 263 9.25 5.86 -45.84
N LEU A 264 10.43 5.25 -45.88
CA LEU A 264 11.30 5.04 -44.72
C LEU A 264 12.37 6.14 -44.54
N LEU A 265 12.44 7.12 -45.46
CA LEU A 265 13.28 8.33 -45.36
C LEU A 265 12.63 9.41 -44.48
#